data_AF-A0A8H9LK14-F1
#
_entry.id   AF-A0A8H9LK14-F1
#
_cell.length_a   1.000
_cell.length_b   1.000
_cell.length_c   1.000
_cell.angle_alpha   90.00
_cell.angle_beta   90.00
_cell.angle_gamma   90.00
#
_symmetry.space_group_name_H-M   'P 1'
#
loop_
_entity.id
_entity.type
_entity.pdbx_description
1 polymer ?
#
loop_
_entity_poly.entity_id
_entity_poly.type
_entity_poly.pdbx_seq_one_letter_code
_entity_poly.pdbx_strand_id
1 'polypeptide(L)'
;MTFTTHGRPVTVRIVGEVFDPHVQTNELLTDAATFPSGTAPEPDTWFVKLKPGTDHAAYATARGGALAPLHLAAAAGAEHGSSDSITALNSLTATLTVLLVVVAGLGVFNTVVLEIRERTRDMGVTKAVGMTPAQTAGVVLASVLLVGAVGGAIGLPVGLLLHGLTVPAMAHSAGLNFPSSALDVFGTPTLILLGLGGVLIALLGALLPAVRATRARTVDALRAE
;
A
#
# COMPACT_ATOMS: atom_id res chain seq x y z
N MET A 1 -0.21 34.19 18.15
CA MET A 1 -1.67 33.98 18.15
C MET A 1 -2.19 34.29 19.54
N THR A 2 -3.33 34.95 19.69
CA THR A 2 -3.93 35.31 21.00
C THR A 2 -5.07 34.34 21.32
N PHE A 3 -4.95 33.59 22.41
CA PHE A 3 -5.97 32.68 22.89
C PHE A 3 -6.54 33.19 24.21
N THR A 4 -7.81 32.91 24.49
CA THR A 4 -8.45 33.27 25.75
C THR A 4 -8.54 32.03 26.64
N THR A 5 -7.77 31.99 27.71
CA THR A 5 -7.84 30.93 28.74
C THR A 5 -8.45 31.54 30.00
N HIS A 6 -9.55 30.99 30.50
CA HIS A 6 -10.31 31.53 31.65
C HIS A 6 -10.61 33.05 31.54
N GLY A 7 -10.95 33.52 30.33
CA GLY A 7 -11.31 34.92 30.09
C GLY A 7 -10.12 35.89 30.03
N ARG A 8 -8.87 35.41 30.08
CA ARG A 8 -7.66 36.24 29.92
C ARG A 8 -7.00 35.97 28.55
N PRO A 9 -6.71 37.01 27.75
CA PRO A 9 -5.98 36.84 26.50
C PRO A 9 -4.50 36.53 26.79
N VAL A 10 -4.02 35.39 26.29
CA VAL A 10 -2.65 34.92 26.36
C VAL A 10 -2.09 34.89 24.94
N THR A 11 -0.95 35.56 24.73
CA THR A 11 -0.25 35.53 23.44
C THR A 11 0.73 34.37 23.43
N VAL A 12 0.57 33.44 22.48
CA VAL A 12 1.49 32.32 22.28
C VAL A 12 2.23 32.46 20.96
N ARG A 13 3.48 31.98 20.95
CA ARG A 13 4.32 31.86 19.76
C ARG A 13 4.39 30.39 19.36
N ILE A 14 4.03 30.10 18.11
CA ILE A 14 4.15 28.75 17.54
C ILE A 14 5.64 28.50 17.32
N VAL A 15 6.17 27.44 17.95
CA VAL A 15 7.58 27.05 17.87
C VAL A 15 7.81 25.91 16.87
N GLY A 16 6.75 25.21 16.47
CA GLY A 16 6.77 24.13 15.50
C GLY A 16 5.38 23.57 15.28
N GLU A 17 5.27 22.69 14.29
CA GLU A 17 4.06 21.94 13.96
C GLU A 17 4.44 20.46 13.91
N VAL A 18 3.64 19.61 14.55
CA VAL A 18 3.82 18.16 14.55
C VAL A 18 2.56 17.57 13.92
N PHE A 19 2.77 16.75 12.90
CA PHE A 19 1.69 15.99 12.30
C PHE A 19 1.42 14.74 13.15
N ASP A 20 0.24 14.68 13.77
CA ASP A 20 -0.26 13.49 14.45
C ASP A 20 -1.45 12.93 13.66
N PRO A 21 -1.31 11.76 12.99
CA PRO A 21 -2.37 11.17 12.20
C PRO A 21 -3.56 10.65 13.04
N HIS A 22 -3.43 10.62 14.37
CA HIS A 22 -4.45 10.08 15.27
C HIS A 22 -5.34 11.15 15.89
N VAL A 23 -4.98 12.43 15.74
CA VAL A 23 -5.73 13.56 16.29
C VAL A 23 -6.54 14.22 15.16
N GLN A 24 -7.87 14.14 15.24
CA GLN A 24 -8.79 14.73 14.24
C GLN A 24 -9.05 16.23 14.46
N THR A 25 -8.52 16.82 15.53
CA THR A 25 -8.72 18.22 15.93
C THR A 25 -7.41 19.00 16.01
N ASN A 26 -7.49 20.32 15.88
CA ASN A 26 -6.34 21.19 16.09
C ASN A 26 -5.96 21.20 17.58
N GLU A 27 -5.04 20.34 17.97
CA GLU A 27 -4.47 20.32 19.31
C GLU A 27 -3.22 21.21 19.40
N LEU A 28 -3.05 21.82 20.57
CA LEU A 28 -1.86 22.61 20.90
C LEU A 28 -1.08 21.87 21.97
N LEU A 29 0.16 21.51 21.63
CA LEU A 29 1.10 20.91 22.55
C LEU A 29 1.91 22.03 23.22
N THR A 30 1.89 22.07 24.55
CA THR A 30 2.69 23.02 25.33
C THR A 30 3.25 22.32 26.56
N ASP A 31 4.39 22.80 27.04
CA ASP A 31 4.97 22.30 28.29
C ASP A 31 4.13 22.74 29.49
N ALA A 32 3.92 21.84 30.46
CA ALA A 32 3.17 22.11 31.68
C ALA A 32 3.76 23.27 32.51
N ALA A 33 5.08 23.50 32.43
CA ALA A 33 5.77 24.62 33.08
C ALA A 33 5.40 25.99 32.48
N THR A 34 4.76 26.01 31.30
CA THR A 34 4.29 27.25 30.66
C THR A 34 3.05 27.83 31.37
N PHE A 35 2.33 27.00 32.13
CA PHE A 35 1.17 27.46 32.89
C PHE A 35 1.60 28.19 34.17
N PRO A 36 1.01 29.36 34.48
CA PRO A 36 1.18 30.00 35.77
C PRO A 36 0.85 29.01 36.91
N SER A 37 1.63 29.07 37.99
CA SER A 37 1.44 28.22 39.17
C SER A 37 -0.03 28.21 39.62
N GLY A 38 -0.63 27.01 39.65
CA GLY A 38 -2.03 26.79 40.02
C GLY A 38 -3.07 26.88 38.89
N THR A 39 -2.65 27.09 37.64
CA THR A 39 -3.55 27.12 36.46
C THR A 39 -3.32 25.99 35.47
N ALA A 40 -2.33 25.13 35.73
CA ALA A 40 -2.12 23.93 34.91
C ALA A 40 -3.30 22.97 35.11
N PRO A 41 -3.88 22.41 34.03
CA PRO A 41 -4.86 21.35 34.15
C PRO A 41 -4.26 20.15 34.88
N GLU A 42 -5.07 19.45 35.67
CA GLU A 42 -4.64 18.19 36.26
C GLU A 42 -4.39 17.17 35.14
N PRO A 43 -3.22 16.50 35.12
CA PRO A 43 -2.96 15.47 34.13
C PRO A 43 -3.91 14.28 34.34
N ASP A 44 -4.64 13.93 33.30
CA ASP A 44 -5.53 12.75 33.26
C ASP A 44 -4.81 11.52 32.68
N THR A 45 -3.73 11.73 31.92
CA THR A 45 -3.00 10.70 31.18
C THR A 45 -1.50 10.84 31.38
N TRP A 46 -0.82 9.72 31.65
CA TRP A 46 0.64 9.66 31.73
C TRP A 46 1.20 8.66 30.72
N PHE A 47 2.08 9.15 29.85
CA PHE A 47 2.80 8.29 28.91
C PHE A 47 4.07 7.73 29.55
N VAL A 48 4.21 6.41 29.55
CA VAL A 48 5.37 5.70 30.12
C VAL A 48 6.12 4.95 29.03
N LYS A 49 7.37 5.34 28.77
CA LYS A 49 8.24 4.64 27.83
C LYS A 49 8.87 3.41 28.49
N LEU A 50 8.54 2.23 27.98
CA LEU A 50 9.10 0.97 28.47
C LEU A 50 10.50 0.70 27.89
N LYS A 51 11.28 -0.13 28.59
CA LYS A 51 12.59 -0.58 28.10
C LYS A 51 12.42 -1.48 26.86
N PRO A 52 13.32 -1.43 25.87
CA PRO A 52 13.25 -2.29 24.69
C PRO A 52 13.14 -3.78 25.06
N GLY A 53 12.23 -4.51 24.42
CA GLY A 53 11.99 -5.94 24.68
C GLY A 53 11.02 -6.27 25.83
N THR A 54 10.42 -5.25 26.46
CA THR A 54 9.38 -5.47 27.48
C THR A 54 8.02 -5.64 26.79
N ASP A 55 7.26 -6.67 27.13
CA ASP A 55 5.87 -6.82 26.65
C ASP A 55 4.97 -5.77 27.32
N HIS A 56 4.36 -4.90 26.49
CA HIS A 56 3.52 -3.80 26.95
C HIS A 56 2.23 -4.28 27.62
N ALA A 57 1.60 -5.33 27.09
CA ALA A 57 0.35 -5.89 27.62
C ALA A 57 0.57 -6.62 28.94
N ALA A 58 1.65 -7.40 29.02
CA ALA A 58 2.05 -8.05 30.26
C ALA A 58 2.39 -7.02 31.35
N TYR A 59 3.12 -5.95 31.00
CA TYR A 59 3.47 -4.88 31.94
C TYR A 59 2.23 -4.15 32.47
N ALA A 60 1.30 -3.78 31.59
CA ALA A 60 0.06 -3.10 31.97
C ALA A 60 -0.80 -3.94 32.89
N THR A 61 -0.96 -5.23 32.57
CA THR A 61 -1.71 -6.19 33.40
C THR A 61 -1.05 -6.39 34.76
N ALA A 62 0.28 -6.53 34.80
CA ALA A 62 1.02 -6.71 36.05
C ALA A 62 0.96 -5.49 36.97
N ARG A 63 0.90 -4.27 36.40
CA ARG A 63 0.79 -3.02 37.16
C ARG A 63 -0.65 -2.62 37.51
N GLY A 64 -1.67 -3.19 36.86
CA GLY A 64 -3.08 -2.88 37.11
C GLY A 64 -3.48 -2.99 38.58
N GLY A 65 -3.03 -4.03 39.28
CA GLY A 65 -3.32 -4.22 40.71
C GLY A 65 -2.70 -3.16 41.63
N ALA A 66 -1.54 -2.62 41.27
CA ALA A 66 -0.88 -1.55 42.02
C ALA A 66 -1.48 -0.16 41.73
N LEU A 67 -2.17 -0.01 40.60
CA LEU A 67 -2.77 1.25 40.15
C LEU A 67 -4.26 1.36 40.49
N ALA A 68 -4.93 0.23 40.72
CA ALA A 68 -6.32 0.16 41.17
C ALA A 68 -6.66 1.07 42.38
N PRO A 69 -5.86 1.14 43.47
CA PRO A 69 -6.18 2.02 44.61
C PRO A 69 -6.04 3.52 44.29
N LEU A 70 -5.38 3.87 43.18
CA LEU A 70 -5.23 5.25 42.70
C LEU A 70 -6.32 5.61 41.67
N HIS A 71 -7.27 4.72 41.38
CA HIS A 71 -8.24 4.85 40.28
C HIS A 71 -7.56 5.02 38.90
N LEU A 72 -6.33 4.54 38.76
CA LEU A 72 -5.57 4.59 37.52
C LEU A 72 -5.62 3.22 36.83
N ALA A 73 -5.80 3.23 35.52
CA ALA A 73 -5.68 2.04 34.69
C ALA A 73 -4.41 2.16 33.84
N ALA A 74 -3.51 1.17 33.96
CA ALA A 74 -2.49 1.00 32.95
C ALA A 74 -3.12 0.28 31.77
N ALA A 75 -3.27 0.98 30.66
CA ALA A 75 -3.31 0.32 29.37
C ALA A 75 -1.86 0.15 28.93
N ALA A 76 -1.55 -1.00 28.30
CA ALA A 76 -0.47 -0.95 27.31
C ALA A 76 -0.80 0.23 26.42
N GLY A 77 0.19 0.98 25.93
CA GLY A 77 -0.07 1.79 24.74
C GLY A 77 -0.60 0.81 23.71
N ALA A 78 -1.92 0.64 23.67
CA ALA A 78 -2.58 0.14 22.51
C ALA A 78 -2.07 1.09 21.45
N GLU A 79 -1.88 0.57 20.27
CA GLU A 79 -2.03 1.36 19.06
C GLU A 79 -3.43 2.02 19.12
N HIS A 80 -3.64 2.99 20.03
CA HIS A 80 -4.82 3.82 20.22
C HIS A 80 -4.81 4.74 19.00
N GLY A 81 -5.18 4.19 17.85
CA GLY A 81 -5.00 4.91 16.60
C GLY A 81 -4.98 4.08 15.32
N SER A 82 -4.77 2.76 15.34
CA SER A 82 -5.25 1.94 14.22
C SER A 82 -6.74 1.71 14.44
N SER A 83 -7.54 2.79 14.29
CA SER A 83 -8.99 2.72 14.28
C SER A 83 -9.39 1.54 13.40
N ASP A 84 -10.34 0.69 13.84
CA ASP A 84 -10.84 -0.43 13.02
C ASP A 84 -11.16 0.00 11.58
N SER A 85 -11.53 1.28 11.41
CA SER A 85 -11.68 1.97 10.13
C SER A 85 -10.42 1.97 9.24
N ILE A 86 -9.22 2.23 9.75
CA ILE A 86 -7.96 2.21 8.97
C ILE A 86 -7.65 0.77 8.52
N THR A 87 -7.82 -0.20 9.41
CA THR A 87 -7.66 -1.62 9.07
C THR A 87 -8.67 -2.06 8.01
N ALA A 88 -9.93 -1.64 8.14
CA ALA A 88 -10.98 -1.90 7.16
C ALA A 88 -10.65 -1.27 5.80
N LEU A 89 -10.22 -0.02 5.75
CA LEU A 89 -9.81 0.68 4.53
C LEU A 89 -8.60 0.01 3.86
N ASN A 90 -7.62 -0.42 4.64
CA ASN A 90 -6.48 -1.17 4.12
C ASN A 90 -6.91 -2.52 3.55
N SER A 91 -7.81 -3.24 4.23
CA SER A 91 -8.33 -4.52 3.73
C SER A 91 -9.16 -4.38 2.45
N LEU A 92 -9.95 -3.32 2.34
CA LEU A 92 -10.74 -3.00 1.14
C LEU A 92 -9.81 -2.69 -0.03
N THR A 93 -8.83 -1.79 0.18
CA THR A 93 -7.82 -1.43 -0.82
C THR A 93 -7.04 -2.67 -1.29
N ALA A 94 -6.63 -3.53 -0.36
CA ALA A 94 -5.94 -4.78 -0.69
C ALA A 94 -6.82 -5.71 -1.54
N THR A 95 -8.09 -5.87 -1.19
CA THR A 95 -9.03 -6.72 -1.92
C THR A 95 -9.27 -6.20 -3.34
N LEU A 96 -9.48 -4.89 -3.49
CA LEU A 96 -9.62 -4.24 -4.80
C LEU A 96 -8.34 -4.37 -5.64
N THR A 97 -7.17 -4.25 -5.00
CA THR A 97 -5.88 -4.43 -5.67
C THR A 97 -5.76 -5.84 -6.22
N VAL A 98 -6.08 -6.87 -5.42
CA VAL A 98 -6.07 -8.27 -5.88
C VAL A 98 -7.05 -8.46 -7.05
N LEU A 99 -8.26 -7.90 -6.97
CA LEU A 99 -9.23 -7.96 -8.05
C LEU A 99 -8.67 -7.36 -9.36
N LEU A 100 -8.08 -6.17 -9.28
CA LEU A 100 -7.48 -5.49 -10.44
C LEU A 100 -6.31 -6.29 -11.03
N VAL A 101 -5.47 -6.88 -10.19
CA VAL A 101 -4.37 -7.77 -10.64
C VAL A 101 -4.92 -8.96 -11.41
N VAL A 102 -6.00 -9.59 -10.92
CA VAL A 102 -6.65 -10.72 -11.60
C VAL A 102 -7.23 -10.28 -12.96
N VAL A 103 -7.94 -9.15 -13.00
CA VAL A 103 -8.53 -8.62 -14.25
C VAL A 103 -7.43 -8.27 -15.25
N ALA A 104 -6.34 -7.63 -14.81
CA ALA A 104 -5.19 -7.32 -15.67
C ALA A 104 -4.55 -8.60 -16.22
N GLY A 105 -4.31 -9.60 -15.38
CA GLY A 105 -3.79 -10.91 -15.79
C GLY A 105 -4.70 -11.61 -16.80
N LEU A 106 -6.02 -11.54 -16.62
CA LEU A 106 -7.00 -12.09 -17.55
C LEU A 106 -7.01 -11.34 -18.90
N GLY A 107 -6.79 -10.02 -18.87
CA GLY A 107 -6.60 -9.21 -20.08
C GLY A 107 -5.38 -9.68 -20.88
N VAL A 108 -4.22 -9.82 -20.22
CA VAL A 108 -3.00 -10.34 -20.85
C VAL A 108 -3.22 -11.75 -21.38
N PHE A 109 -3.87 -12.61 -20.60
CA PHE A 109 -4.24 -13.97 -21.02
C PHE A 109 -5.03 -13.95 -22.33
N ASN A 110 -6.07 -13.12 -22.43
CA ASN A 110 -6.90 -13.03 -23.62
C ASN A 110 -6.13 -12.51 -24.84
N THR A 111 -5.28 -11.49 -24.65
CA THR A 111 -4.43 -10.95 -25.71
C THR A 111 -3.47 -12.01 -26.25
N VAL A 112 -2.80 -12.77 -25.38
CA VAL A 112 -1.87 -13.83 -25.79
C VAL A 112 -2.59 -14.97 -26.50
N VAL A 113 -3.79 -15.35 -26.04
CA VAL A 113 -4.61 -16.35 -26.71
C VAL A 113 -5.01 -15.90 -28.12
N LEU A 114 -5.38 -14.63 -28.27
CA LEU A 114 -5.71 -14.05 -29.57
C LEU A 114 -4.48 -14.03 -30.50
N GLU A 115 -3.33 -13.56 -30.01
CA GLU A 115 -2.06 -13.52 -30.75
C GLU A 115 -1.67 -14.92 -31.26
N ILE A 116 -1.80 -15.95 -30.40
CA ILE A 116 -1.53 -17.34 -30.76
C ILE A 116 -2.49 -17.82 -31.87
N ARG A 117 -3.79 -17.52 -31.76
CA ARG A 117 -4.80 -17.92 -32.76
C ARG A 117 -4.51 -17.30 -34.13
N GLU A 118 -4.23 -16.00 -34.16
CA GLU A 118 -3.90 -15.28 -35.40
C GLU A 118 -2.62 -15.83 -36.06
N ARG A 119 -1.60 -16.16 -35.25
CA ARG A 119 -0.30 -16.64 -35.73
C ARG A 119 -0.20 -18.16 -35.82
N THR A 120 -1.30 -18.91 -35.69
CA THR A 120 -1.27 -20.39 -35.69
C THR A 120 -0.70 -20.95 -37.00
N ARG A 121 -1.03 -20.34 -38.14
CA ARG A 121 -0.51 -20.75 -39.45
C ARG A 121 1.01 -20.53 -39.56
N ASP A 122 1.48 -19.36 -39.14
CA ASP A 122 2.91 -19.01 -39.17
C ASP A 122 3.73 -19.87 -38.20
N MET A 123 3.14 -20.17 -37.02
CA MET A 123 3.71 -21.12 -36.08
C MET A 123 3.73 -22.54 -36.64
N GLY A 124 2.75 -22.95 -37.45
CA GLY A 124 2.77 -24.23 -38.16
C GLY A 124 3.92 -24.33 -39.17
N VAL A 125 4.15 -23.27 -39.94
CA VAL A 125 5.24 -23.21 -40.94
C VAL A 125 6.62 -23.25 -40.27
N THR A 126 6.84 -22.44 -39.23
CA THR A 126 8.11 -22.43 -38.49
C THR A 126 8.40 -23.76 -37.79
N LYS A 127 7.36 -24.47 -37.33
CA LYS A 127 7.50 -25.85 -36.83
C LYS A 127 7.96 -26.83 -37.91
N ALA A 128 7.42 -26.71 -39.12
CA ALA A 128 7.80 -27.57 -40.25
C ALA A 128 9.26 -27.36 -40.68
N VAL A 129 9.81 -26.16 -40.45
CA VAL A 129 11.23 -25.82 -40.69
C VAL A 129 12.15 -26.25 -39.51
N GLY A 130 11.59 -26.82 -38.43
CA GLY A 130 12.35 -27.42 -37.34
C GLY A 130 12.37 -26.64 -36.02
N MET A 131 11.53 -25.61 -35.87
CA MET A 131 11.48 -24.80 -34.64
C MET A 131 10.97 -25.63 -33.44
N THR A 132 11.79 -25.71 -32.39
CA THR A 132 11.51 -26.49 -31.19
C THR A 132 10.35 -25.88 -30.38
N PRO A 133 9.61 -26.68 -29.56
CA PRO A 133 8.55 -26.15 -28.70
C PRO A 133 9.04 -25.06 -27.74
N ALA A 134 10.27 -25.18 -27.23
CA ALA A 134 10.89 -24.20 -26.35
C ALA A 134 11.13 -22.85 -27.06
N GLN A 135 11.53 -22.87 -28.33
CA GLN A 135 11.69 -21.64 -29.13
C GLN A 135 10.35 -20.93 -29.35
N THR A 136 9.25 -21.67 -29.54
CA THR A 136 7.91 -21.06 -29.65
C THR A 136 7.47 -20.40 -28.34
N ALA A 137 7.69 -21.06 -27.20
CA ALA A 137 7.44 -20.43 -25.90
C ALA A 137 8.30 -19.18 -25.70
N GLY A 138 9.58 -19.21 -26.08
CA GLY A 138 10.48 -18.07 -25.96
C GLY A 138 9.99 -16.83 -26.71
N VAL A 139 9.47 -16.99 -27.92
CA VAL A 139 8.90 -15.88 -28.71
C VAL A 139 7.66 -15.28 -28.03
N VAL A 140 6.76 -16.14 -27.53
CA VAL A 140 5.54 -15.69 -26.82
C VAL A 140 5.90 -15.01 -25.49
N LEU A 141 6.85 -15.56 -24.73
CA LEU A 141 7.31 -14.92 -23.49
C LEU A 141 7.99 -13.58 -23.79
N ALA A 142 8.76 -13.47 -24.87
CA ALA A 142 9.40 -12.23 -25.27
C ALA A 142 8.39 -11.15 -25.67
N SER A 143 7.31 -11.50 -26.38
CA SER A 143 6.25 -10.53 -26.71
C SER A 143 5.56 -10.01 -25.44
N VAL A 144 5.28 -10.91 -24.49
CA VAL A 144 4.67 -10.56 -23.20
C VAL A 144 5.59 -9.72 -22.33
N LEU A 145 6.89 -10.05 -22.29
CA LEU A 145 7.88 -9.26 -21.56
C LEU A 145 7.95 -7.82 -22.11
N LEU A 146 7.91 -7.66 -23.43
CA LEU A 146 7.89 -6.34 -24.05
C LEU A 146 6.62 -5.56 -23.66
N VAL A 147 5.45 -6.20 -23.76
CA VAL A 147 4.17 -5.57 -23.38
C VAL A 147 4.16 -5.20 -21.90
N GLY A 148 4.64 -6.09 -21.02
CA GLY A 148 4.75 -5.84 -19.59
C GLY A 148 5.75 -4.73 -19.26
N ALA A 149 6.88 -4.66 -19.97
CA ALA A 149 7.87 -3.61 -19.80
C ALA A 149 7.33 -2.24 -20.23
N VAL A 150 6.67 -2.15 -21.39
CA VAL A 150 6.04 -0.91 -21.87
C VAL A 150 4.89 -0.50 -20.95
N GLY A 151 4.05 -1.45 -20.55
CA GLY A 151 2.95 -1.23 -19.61
C GLY A 151 3.44 -0.74 -18.25
N GLY A 152 4.52 -1.31 -17.71
CA GLY A 152 5.15 -0.85 -16.48
C GLY A 152 5.80 0.52 -16.62
N ALA A 153 6.52 0.77 -17.73
CA ALA A 153 7.17 2.04 -18.00
C ALA A 153 6.19 3.22 -18.09
N ILE A 154 4.97 2.97 -18.56
CA ILE A 154 3.91 4.00 -18.64
C ILE A 154 3.04 4.00 -17.36
N GLY A 155 2.67 2.82 -16.87
CA GLY A 155 1.76 2.66 -15.74
C GLY A 155 2.33 3.16 -14.42
N LEU A 156 3.64 2.97 -14.18
CA LEU A 156 4.31 3.48 -12.98
C LEU A 156 4.26 5.02 -12.88
N PRO A 157 4.74 5.81 -13.86
CA PRO A 157 4.70 7.27 -13.75
C PRO A 157 3.27 7.80 -13.71
N VAL A 158 2.34 7.20 -14.47
CA VAL A 158 0.92 7.59 -14.40
C VAL A 158 0.33 7.30 -13.01
N GLY A 159 0.62 6.13 -12.43
CA GLY A 159 0.17 5.77 -11.09
C GLY A 159 0.73 6.69 -10.00
N LEU A 160 2.01 7.07 -10.10
CA LEU A 160 2.64 8.03 -9.20
C LEU A 160 2.02 9.42 -9.33
N LEU A 161 1.77 9.87 -10.56
CA LEU A 161 1.13 11.15 -10.82
C LEU A 161 -0.30 11.18 -10.25
N LEU A 162 -1.08 10.12 -10.48
CA LEU A 162 -2.43 9.99 -9.92
C LEU A 162 -2.39 9.96 -8.40
N HIS A 163 -1.47 9.21 -7.79
CA HIS A 163 -1.32 9.18 -6.34
C HIS A 163 -1.03 10.58 -5.78
N GLY A 164 -0.08 11.30 -6.39
CA GLY A 164 0.29 12.66 -5.99
C GLY A 164 -0.84 13.68 -6.13
N LEU A 165 -1.86 13.40 -6.94
CA LEU A 165 -3.04 14.27 -7.11
C LEU A 165 -4.20 13.83 -6.22
N THR A 166 -4.49 12.53 -6.16
CA THR A 166 -5.67 11.99 -5.48
C THR A 166 -5.49 11.96 -3.97
N VAL A 167 -4.31 11.59 -3.45
CA VAL A 167 -4.11 11.46 -2.00
C VAL A 167 -4.23 12.81 -1.29
N PRO A 168 -3.60 13.91 -1.76
CA PRO A 168 -3.79 15.22 -1.14
C PRO A 168 -5.23 15.72 -1.26
N ALA A 169 -5.90 15.47 -2.39
CA ALA A 169 -7.29 15.87 -2.59
C ALA A 169 -8.23 15.16 -1.61
N MET A 170 -8.06 13.85 -1.41
CA MET A 170 -8.84 13.09 -0.42
C MET A 170 -8.52 13.54 1.01
N ALA A 171 -7.25 13.78 1.33
CA ALA A 171 -6.83 14.27 2.64
C ALA A 171 -7.46 15.61 2.98
N HIS A 172 -7.41 16.56 2.05
CA HIS A 172 -8.02 17.87 2.21
C HIS A 172 -9.54 17.78 2.40
N SER A 173 -10.21 16.87 1.68
CA SER A 173 -11.64 16.62 1.85
C SER A 173 -11.99 15.97 3.21
N ALA A 174 -11.05 15.24 3.80
CA ALA A 174 -11.17 14.64 5.13
C ALA A 174 -10.71 15.57 6.26
N GLY A 175 -10.29 16.81 5.96
CA GLY A 175 -9.76 17.76 6.94
C GLY A 175 -8.33 17.43 7.41
N LEU A 176 -7.66 16.48 6.77
CA LEU A 176 -6.29 16.07 7.09
C LEU A 176 -5.32 16.79 6.16
N ASN A 177 -4.44 17.62 6.71
CA ASN A 177 -3.33 18.19 5.94
C ASN A 177 -2.11 17.27 6.06
N PHE A 178 -1.96 16.33 5.12
CA PHE A 178 -0.74 15.52 5.07
C PHE A 178 0.46 16.40 4.69
N PRO A 179 1.51 16.48 5.52
CA PRO A 179 2.75 17.14 5.11
C PRO A 179 3.36 16.37 3.93
N SER A 180 4.04 17.09 3.03
CA SER A 180 4.67 16.51 1.84
C SER A 180 5.68 15.39 2.17
N SER A 181 6.27 15.41 3.36
CA SER A 181 7.14 14.34 3.89
C SER A 181 6.40 13.02 4.18
N ALA A 182 5.09 13.05 4.45
CA ALA A 182 4.28 11.86 4.66
C ALA A 182 3.79 11.24 3.33
N LEU A 183 3.88 11.99 2.22
CA LEU A 183 3.53 11.54 0.87
C LEU A 183 4.73 10.94 0.12
N ASP A 184 5.94 11.12 0.64
CA ASP A 184 7.18 10.57 0.07
C ASP A 184 7.39 9.09 0.46
N VAL A 185 6.32 8.29 0.30
CA VAL A 185 6.28 6.86 0.66
C VAL A 185 6.98 5.99 -0.39
N PHE A 186 7.17 6.51 -1.61
CA PHE A 186 7.80 5.78 -2.70
C PHE A 186 9.31 5.91 -2.69
N GLY A 187 9.95 5.26 -1.72
CA GLY A 187 11.39 5.04 -1.79
C GLY A 187 11.78 4.33 -3.10
N THR A 188 13.01 4.55 -3.57
CA THR A 188 13.59 3.84 -4.72
C THR A 188 13.36 2.32 -4.70
N PRO A 189 13.52 1.58 -3.57
CA PRO A 189 13.28 0.13 -3.56
C PRO A 189 11.80 -0.26 -3.78
N THR A 190 10.85 0.52 -3.27
CA THR A 190 9.40 0.27 -3.49
C THR A 190 8.99 0.47 -4.94
N LEU A 191 9.57 1.46 -5.63
CA LEU A 191 9.33 1.68 -7.06
C LEU A 191 9.84 0.52 -7.92
N ILE A 192 11.02 0.00 -7.59
CA ILE A 192 11.59 -1.17 -8.27
C ILE A 192 10.70 -2.40 -8.06
N LEU A 193 10.24 -2.63 -6.81
CA LEU A 193 9.31 -3.71 -6.48
C LEU A 193 7.98 -3.59 -7.24
N LEU A 194 7.44 -2.38 -7.36
CA LEU A 194 6.19 -2.15 -8.09
C LEU A 194 6.36 -2.40 -9.60
N GLY A 195 7.49 -1.99 -10.18
CA GLY A 195 7.83 -2.28 -11.57
C GLY A 195 8.00 -3.77 -11.84
N LEU A 196 8.72 -4.47 -10.96
CA LEU A 196 8.86 -5.94 -11.01
C LEU A 196 7.51 -6.63 -10.86
N GLY A 197 6.63 -6.12 -9.99
CA GLY A 197 5.28 -6.62 -9.81
C GLY A 197 4.47 -6.59 -11.11
N GLY A 198 4.51 -5.48 -11.85
CA GLY A 198 3.83 -5.35 -13.14
C GLY A 198 4.31 -6.37 -14.18
N VAL A 199 5.63 -6.55 -14.31
CA VAL A 199 6.22 -7.57 -15.20
C VAL A 199 5.82 -8.98 -14.76
N LEU A 200 5.81 -9.25 -13.46
CA LEU A 200 5.45 -10.54 -12.89
C LEU A 200 3.98 -10.87 -13.16
N ILE A 201 3.06 -9.90 -13.03
CA ILE A 201 1.64 -10.07 -13.36
C ILE A 201 1.46 -10.40 -14.84
N ALA A 202 2.15 -9.68 -15.74
CA ALA A 202 2.11 -9.95 -17.17
C ALA A 202 2.60 -11.37 -17.50
N LEU A 203 3.71 -11.79 -16.89
CA LEU A 203 4.24 -13.14 -17.04
C LEU A 203 3.27 -14.21 -16.53
N LEU A 204 2.66 -14.00 -15.35
CA LEU A 204 1.68 -14.93 -14.79
C LEU A 204 0.45 -15.08 -15.68
N GLY A 205 -0.08 -13.97 -16.24
CA GLY A 205 -1.21 -14.00 -17.16
C GLY A 205 -0.92 -14.76 -18.45
N ALA A 206 0.32 -14.68 -18.95
CA ALA A 206 0.74 -15.36 -20.18
C ALA A 206 1.26 -16.79 -19.99
N LEU A 207 1.57 -17.20 -18.76
CA LEU A 207 2.22 -18.48 -18.48
C LEU A 207 1.37 -19.66 -18.96
N LEU A 208 0.07 -19.60 -18.67
CA LEU A 208 -0.89 -20.65 -19.00
C LEU A 208 -1.09 -20.84 -20.53
N PRO A 209 -1.32 -19.78 -21.34
CA PRO A 209 -1.42 -19.91 -22.80
C PRO A 209 -0.08 -20.22 -23.45
N ALA A 210 1.05 -19.70 -22.95
CA ALA A 210 2.37 -20.04 -23.47
C ALA A 210 2.69 -21.54 -23.30
N VAL A 211 2.41 -22.10 -22.12
CA VAL A 211 2.56 -23.54 -21.88
C VAL A 211 1.61 -24.35 -22.77
N ARG A 212 0.36 -23.90 -22.96
CA ARG A 212 -0.55 -24.57 -23.91
C ARG A 212 -0.07 -24.52 -25.35
N ALA A 213 0.51 -23.42 -25.82
CA ALA A 213 1.04 -23.31 -27.19
C ALA A 213 2.20 -24.29 -27.46
N THR A 214 3.02 -24.58 -26.44
CA THR A 214 4.09 -25.59 -26.55
C THR A 214 3.56 -27.01 -26.55
N ARG A 215 2.54 -27.29 -25.74
CA ARG A 215 1.88 -28.60 -25.64
C ARG A 215 0.88 -28.89 -26.76
N ALA A 216 0.39 -27.87 -27.46
CA ALA A 216 -0.54 -28.00 -28.59
C ALA A 216 0.11 -28.59 -29.85
N ARG A 217 1.10 -29.48 -29.73
CA ARG A 217 1.72 -30.20 -30.83
C ARG A 217 1.38 -31.68 -30.74
N THR A 218 0.50 -32.11 -31.64
CA THR A 218 0.74 -33.10 -32.72
C THR A 218 -0.47 -34.00 -32.92
N VAL A 219 -1.30 -34.27 -31.89
CA VAL A 219 -2.37 -35.29 -31.99
C VAL A 219 -3.73 -34.71 -32.41
N ASP A 220 -4.07 -33.48 -32.03
CA ASP A 220 -5.38 -32.90 -32.36
C ASP A 220 -5.47 -32.34 -33.79
N ALA A 221 -4.34 -32.08 -34.43
CA ALA A 221 -4.29 -31.59 -35.81
C ALA A 221 -4.68 -32.65 -36.86
N LEU A 222 -4.68 -33.94 -36.49
CA LEU A 222 -5.05 -35.07 -37.35
C LEU A 222 -6.46 -35.64 -37.04
N ARG A 223 -7.18 -35.06 -36.07
CA ARG A 223 -8.51 -35.54 -35.64
C ARG A 223 -9.65 -34.60 -36.00
N ALA A 224 -9.34 -33.51 -36.71
CA ALA A 224 -10.29 -32.56 -37.25
C ALA A 224 -10.58 -32.79 -38.75
N GLU A 225 -10.09 -33.91 -39.29
CA GLU A 225 -10.46 -34.46 -40.59
C GLU A 225 -11.13 -35.82 -40.37
#